data_AF-A0A845DUI0-F1
#
_entry.id   AF-A0A845DUI0-F1
#
_cell.length_a   1.000
_cell.length_b   1.000
_cell.length_c   1.000
_cell.angle_alpha   90.00
_cell.angle_beta   90.00
_cell.angle_gamma   90.00
#
_symmetry.space_group_name_H-M   'P 1'
#
loop_
_entity.id
_entity.type
_entity.pdbx_description
1 polymer ?
#
loop_
_entity_poly.entity_id
_entity_poly.type
_entity_poly.pdbx_seq_one_letter_code
_entity_poly.pdbx_strand_id
1 'polypeptide(L)'
;MTDYLSRLEPEEVRFFIDVSEFKSIVLEMLGEAQDVVQVDVGYETVENPGSSPLIRPMVQLTEISRFTEEDRHKVLQSGFSIDRVPFDNGDYAMEQVFGTEYMITHAEEDDDGAFFTIEMPYRYYHALTNP
;
A
#
# COMPACT_ATOMS: atom_id res chain seq x y z
N MET A 1 15.67 10.38 -40.37
CA MET A 1 16.26 9.94 -39.09
C MET A 1 15.25 10.23 -38.00
N THR A 2 14.16 9.48 -38.01
CA THR A 2 12.96 9.73 -37.21
C THR A 2 12.32 8.35 -37.08
N ASP A 3 12.34 7.76 -35.87
CA ASP A 3 11.62 6.53 -35.43
C ASP A 3 12.39 5.59 -34.48
N TYR A 4 13.61 5.94 -34.03
CA TYR A 4 14.28 5.12 -33.01
C TYR A 4 13.79 5.42 -31.58
N LEU A 5 13.33 6.64 -31.30
CA LEU A 5 12.85 7.03 -29.97
C LEU A 5 11.39 6.68 -29.70
N SER A 6 10.59 6.40 -30.74
CA SER A 6 9.17 6.03 -30.63
C SER A 6 8.94 4.56 -30.24
N ARG A 7 10.01 3.79 -30.01
CA ARG A 7 9.98 2.36 -29.64
C ARG A 7 10.60 2.05 -28.28
N LEU A 8 10.94 3.07 -27.50
CA LEU A 8 11.42 2.88 -26.13
C LEU A 8 10.19 2.82 -25.23
N GLU A 9 9.77 1.60 -24.90
CA GLU A 9 8.85 1.39 -23.80
C GLU A 9 9.58 1.71 -22.49
N PRO A 10 8.95 2.45 -21.56
CA PRO A 10 9.51 2.63 -20.23
C PRO A 10 9.75 1.27 -19.57
N GLU A 11 10.82 1.15 -18.78
CA GLU A 11 11.07 -0.08 -18.02
C GLU A 11 10.23 -0.10 -16.75
N GLU A 12 10.13 1.05 -16.08
CA GLU A 12 9.46 1.23 -14.79
C GLU A 12 8.62 2.51 -14.77
N VAL A 13 7.58 2.50 -13.92
CA VAL A 13 6.72 3.63 -13.59
C VAL A 13 6.88 3.93 -12.11
N ARG A 14 6.96 5.22 -11.79
CA ARG A 14 7.07 5.71 -10.40
C ARG A 14 5.77 6.36 -9.98
N PHE A 15 5.30 6.00 -8.79
CA PHE A 15 4.17 6.62 -8.12
C PHE A 15 4.65 7.24 -6.80
N PHE A 16 4.01 8.34 -6.44
CA PHE A 16 4.15 8.96 -5.14
C PHE A 16 2.79 8.88 -4.47
N ILE A 17 2.75 8.38 -3.25
CA ILE A 17 1.53 8.31 -2.46
C ILE A 17 1.82 8.78 -1.04
N ASP A 18 1.02 9.72 -0.57
CA ASP A 18 1.14 10.20 0.81
C ASP A 18 0.57 9.14 1.76
N VAL A 19 1.12 9.03 2.96
CA VAL A 19 0.61 8.12 4.01
C VAL A 19 -0.84 8.47 4.38
N SER A 20 -1.20 9.75 4.31
CA SER A 20 -2.58 10.21 4.49
C SER A 20 -3.51 9.72 3.37
N GLU A 21 -3.06 9.79 2.12
CA GLU A 21 -3.78 9.25 0.95
C GLU A 21 -3.92 7.73 1.05
N PHE A 22 -2.83 7.03 1.40
CA PHE A 22 -2.86 5.59 1.60
C PHE A 22 -3.82 5.19 2.74
N LYS A 23 -3.86 5.96 3.83
CA LYS A 23 -4.86 5.77 4.90
C LYS A 23 -6.29 5.93 4.40
N SER A 24 -6.55 6.93 3.55
CA SER A 24 -7.87 7.10 2.93
C SER A 24 -8.25 5.90 2.07
N ILE A 25 -7.32 5.38 1.27
CA ILE A 25 -7.55 4.17 0.46
C ILE A 25 -7.88 2.97 1.36
N VAL A 26 -7.13 2.76 2.44
CA VAL A 26 -7.40 1.67 3.40
C VAL A 26 -8.79 1.80 4.02
N LEU A 27 -9.21 3.01 4.39
CA LEU A 27 -10.55 3.26 4.92
C LEU A 27 -11.65 2.95 3.90
N GLU A 28 -11.43 3.31 2.62
CA GLU A 28 -12.35 2.95 1.54
C GLU A 28 -12.45 1.42 1.34
N MET A 29 -11.32 0.70 1.42
CA MET A 29 -11.29 -0.76 1.32
C MET A 29 -11.99 -1.45 2.51
N LEU A 30 -11.90 -0.88 3.71
CA LEU A 30 -12.61 -1.37 4.90
C LEU A 30 -14.14 -1.23 4.76
N GLY A 31 -14.62 -0.29 3.93
CA GLY A 31 -16.04 -0.10 3.68
C GLY A 31 -16.82 0.20 4.97
N GLU A 32 -17.83 -0.61 5.27
CA GLU A 32 -18.63 -0.48 6.50
C GLU A 32 -17.84 -0.75 7.79
N ALA A 33 -16.69 -1.43 7.69
CA ALA A 33 -15.86 -1.74 8.85
C ALA A 33 -15.06 -0.52 9.36
N GLN A 34 -14.98 0.56 8.59
CA GLN A 34 -14.21 1.75 8.98
C GLN A 34 -14.75 2.44 10.25
N ASP A 35 -16.05 2.29 10.55
CA ASP A 35 -16.69 2.92 11.72
C ASP A 35 -16.42 2.19 13.04
N VAL A 36 -15.88 0.97 12.97
CA VAL A 36 -15.63 0.11 14.15
C VAL A 36 -14.15 -0.05 14.47
N VAL A 37 -13.26 0.39 13.57
CA VAL A 37 -11.80 0.35 13.75
C VAL A 37 -11.16 1.70 13.51
N GLN A 38 -10.16 2.01 14.33
CA GLN A 38 -9.20 3.07 14.08
C GLN A 38 -8.08 2.49 13.21
N VAL A 39 -7.76 3.20 12.11
CA VAL A 39 -6.68 2.86 11.19
C VAL A 39 -5.49 3.76 11.47
N ASP A 40 -4.33 3.16 11.71
CA ASP A 40 -3.05 3.85 11.78
C ASP A 40 -2.10 3.28 10.73
N VAL A 41 -1.49 4.16 9.95
CA VAL A 41 -0.62 3.80 8.83
C VAL A 41 0.79 4.28 9.13
N GLY A 42 1.76 3.41 8.91
CA GLY A 42 3.18 3.72 9.04
C GLY A 42 4.00 2.84 8.14
N TYR A 43 5.29 2.73 8.44
CA TYR A 43 6.20 1.85 7.72
C TYR A 43 7.37 1.44 8.61
N GLU A 44 8.01 0.34 8.25
CA GLU A 44 9.29 -0.07 8.83
C GLU A 44 10.32 -0.21 7.71
N THR A 45 11.55 0.21 8.00
CA THR A 45 12.71 -0.05 7.14
C THR A 45 13.47 -1.24 7.70
N VAL A 46 13.43 -2.35 6.98
CA VAL A 46 14.15 -3.58 7.31
C VAL A 46 15.51 -3.53 6.64
N GLU A 47 16.55 -3.30 7.43
CA GLU A 47 17.93 -3.36 6.95
C GLU A 47 18.30 -4.82 6.61
N ASN A 48 18.70 -5.04 5.36
CA ASN A 48 19.17 -6.34 4.89
C ASN A 48 20.67 -6.28 4.59
N PRO A 49 21.53 -7.03 5.30
CA PRO A 49 22.96 -7.01 5.06
C PRO A 49 23.30 -7.46 3.63
N GLY A 50 23.80 -6.53 2.81
CA GLY A 50 24.23 -6.80 1.44
C GLY A 50 23.20 -6.53 0.35
N SER A 51 22.02 -5.98 0.69
CA SER A 51 21.05 -5.46 -0.28
C SER A 51 20.57 -4.07 0.10
N SER A 52 19.78 -3.44 -0.78
CA SER A 52 19.04 -2.23 -0.42
C SER A 52 18.11 -2.53 0.77
N PRO A 53 17.89 -1.56 1.67
CA PRO A 53 16.91 -1.70 2.74
C PRO A 53 15.52 -1.91 2.15
N LEU A 54 14.73 -2.79 2.77
CA LEU A 54 13.35 -3.06 2.37
C LEU A 54 12.41 -2.17 3.17
N ILE A 55 11.60 -1.39 2.50
CA ILE A 55 10.57 -0.56 3.14
C ILE A 55 9.26 -1.33 3.08
N ARG A 56 8.67 -1.64 4.23
CA ARG A 56 7.36 -2.32 4.31
C ARG A 56 6.31 -1.40 4.91
N PRO A 57 5.16 -1.26 4.25
CA PRO A 57 4.04 -0.48 4.78
C PRO A 57 3.40 -1.23 5.95
N MET A 58 2.89 -0.49 6.93
CA MET A 58 2.18 -1.01 8.07
C MET A 58 0.79 -0.41 8.12
N VAL A 59 -0.22 -1.27 8.25
CA VAL A 59 -1.60 -0.85 8.51
C VAL A 59 -2.06 -1.53 9.80
N GLN A 60 -2.08 -0.74 10.87
CA GLN A 60 -2.54 -1.17 12.17
C GLN A 60 -4.02 -0.82 12.33
N LEU A 61 -4.81 -1.83 12.69
CA LEU A 61 -6.21 -1.67 13.01
C LEU A 61 -6.39 -1.81 14.52
N THR A 62 -7.09 -0.87 15.14
CA THR A 62 -7.39 -0.88 16.57
C THR A 62 -8.89 -0.73 16.80
N GLU A 63 -9.47 -1.51 17.71
CA GLU A 63 -10.91 -1.46 17.99
C GLU A 63 -11.31 -0.14 18.68
N ILE A 64 -12.40 0.51 18.22
CA ILE A 64 -12.85 1.80 18.80
C ILE A 64 -13.65 1.61 20.10
N SER A 65 -14.52 0.58 20.19
CA SER A 65 -15.12 0.05 21.43
C SER A 65 -16.18 -1.03 21.14
N ARG A 66 -16.46 -1.92 22.12
CA ARG A 66 -17.51 -2.98 22.04
C ARG A 66 -17.50 -3.78 20.72
N PHE A 67 -16.31 -4.19 20.29
CA PHE A 67 -16.12 -4.97 19.09
C PHE A 67 -16.86 -6.31 19.21
N THR A 68 -17.88 -6.51 18.37
CA THR A 68 -18.66 -7.75 18.36
C THR A 68 -18.08 -8.75 17.37
N GLU A 69 -18.54 -10.01 17.43
CA GLU A 69 -18.17 -11.02 16.45
C GLU A 69 -18.64 -10.64 15.02
N GLU A 70 -19.76 -9.91 14.92
CA GLU A 70 -20.24 -9.40 13.64
C GLU A 70 -19.28 -8.35 13.05
N ASP A 71 -18.77 -7.44 13.89
CA ASP A 71 -17.81 -6.41 13.48
C ASP A 71 -16.47 -7.03 13.07
N ARG A 72 -16.02 -8.05 13.81
CA ARG A 72 -14.87 -8.86 13.43
C ARG A 72 -15.04 -9.49 12.06
N HIS A 73 -16.22 -10.05 11.78
CA HIS A 73 -16.51 -10.65 10.49
C HIS A 73 -16.51 -9.60 9.36
N LYS A 74 -17.04 -8.40 9.60
CA LYS A 74 -16.99 -7.28 8.63
C LYS A 74 -15.55 -6.89 8.28
N VAL A 75 -14.68 -6.74 9.28
CA VAL A 75 -13.25 -6.46 9.05
C VAL A 75 -12.62 -7.59 8.22
N LEU A 76 -12.83 -8.86 8.60
CA LEU A 76 -12.27 -9.99 7.86
C LEU A 76 -12.78 -10.10 6.42
N GLN A 77 -14.03 -9.73 6.15
CA GLN A 77 -14.60 -9.72 4.80
C GLN A 77 -13.93 -8.69 3.88
N SER A 78 -13.43 -7.58 4.44
CA SER A 78 -12.66 -6.58 3.70
C SER A 78 -11.22 -7.02 3.39
N GLY A 79 -10.80 -8.22 3.81
CA GLY A 79 -9.45 -8.74 3.62
C GLY A 79 -8.46 -8.37 4.74
N PHE A 80 -8.80 -7.37 5.55
CA PHE A 80 -8.02 -6.93 6.70
C PHE A 80 -8.28 -7.77 7.95
N SER A 81 -7.39 -7.64 8.94
CA SER A 81 -7.59 -8.23 10.26
C SER A 81 -6.93 -7.40 11.36
N ILE A 82 -7.62 -7.30 12.50
CA ILE A 82 -7.08 -6.68 13.72
C ILE A 82 -6.02 -7.59 14.37
N ASP A 83 -6.20 -8.91 14.25
CA ASP A 83 -5.32 -9.91 14.86
C ASP A 83 -4.08 -10.22 14.00
N ARG A 84 -4.00 -9.70 12.76
CA ARG A 84 -2.84 -9.90 11.87
C ARG A 84 -1.71 -8.93 12.20
N VAL A 85 -0.51 -9.28 11.73
CA VAL A 85 0.64 -8.38 11.78
C VAL A 85 0.35 -7.16 10.89
N PRO A 86 0.62 -5.92 11.33
CA PRO A 86 0.33 -4.73 10.54
C PRO A 86 0.93 -4.72 9.13
N PHE A 87 2.05 -5.41 8.92
CA PHE A 87 2.66 -5.60 7.61
C PHE A 87 1.79 -6.39 6.65
N ASP A 88 1.05 -7.40 7.12
CA ASP A 88 0.19 -8.20 6.24
C ASP A 88 -0.98 -7.36 5.71
N ASN A 89 -1.53 -6.49 6.56
CA ASN A 89 -2.57 -5.54 6.15
C ASN A 89 -2.01 -4.46 5.20
N GLY A 90 -0.78 -3.99 5.46
CA GLY A 90 -0.11 -3.01 4.59
C GLY A 90 0.20 -3.57 3.21
N ASP A 91 0.78 -4.76 3.15
CA ASP A 91 1.08 -5.46 1.90
C ASP A 91 -0.21 -5.76 1.14
N TYR A 92 -1.24 -6.27 1.82
CA TYR A 92 -2.55 -6.51 1.21
C TYR A 92 -3.11 -5.25 0.54
N ALA A 93 -3.13 -4.13 1.27
CA ALA A 93 -3.63 -2.86 0.74
C ALA A 93 -2.82 -2.39 -0.47
N MET A 94 -1.48 -2.43 -0.41
CA MET A 94 -0.65 -2.05 -1.56
C MET A 94 -0.84 -2.97 -2.76
N GLU A 95 -1.00 -4.29 -2.53
CA GLU A 95 -1.27 -5.25 -3.62
C GLU A 95 -2.61 -4.99 -4.30
N GLN A 96 -3.62 -4.51 -3.56
CA GLN A 96 -4.90 -4.12 -4.16
C GLN A 96 -4.77 -2.86 -5.03
N VAL A 97 -3.86 -1.92 -4.69
CA VAL A 97 -3.67 -0.67 -5.45
C VAL A 97 -2.73 -0.87 -6.65
N PHE A 98 -1.60 -1.55 -6.43
CA PHE A 98 -0.49 -1.62 -7.37
C PHE A 98 -0.27 -3.03 -7.96
N GLY A 99 -1.05 -4.03 -7.54
CA GLY A 99 -0.80 -5.43 -7.90
C GLY A 99 0.37 -6.04 -7.12
N THR A 100 0.76 -7.26 -7.43
CA THR A 100 1.78 -8.01 -6.67
C THR A 100 3.23 -7.63 -7.01
N GLU A 101 3.43 -6.80 -8.02
CA GLU A 101 4.75 -6.53 -8.62
C GLU A 101 5.13 -5.06 -8.43
N TYR A 102 5.01 -4.59 -7.18
CA TYR A 102 5.43 -3.26 -6.75
C TYR A 102 6.62 -3.34 -5.80
N MET A 103 7.35 -2.25 -5.70
CA MET A 103 8.41 -2.08 -4.72
C MET A 103 8.37 -0.67 -4.15
N ILE A 104 8.40 -0.53 -2.82
CA ILE A 104 8.60 0.76 -2.17
C ILE A 104 10.11 1.02 -2.12
N THR A 105 10.56 2.06 -2.82
CA THR A 105 11.98 2.38 -2.94
C THR A 105 12.44 3.48 -2.02
N HIS A 106 11.50 4.31 -1.56
CA HIS A 106 11.77 5.38 -0.63
C HIS A 106 10.55 5.66 0.25
N ALA A 107 10.79 5.99 1.51
CA ALA A 107 9.81 6.49 2.45
C ALA A 107 10.46 7.59 3.27
N GLU A 108 9.89 8.78 3.20
CA GLU A 108 10.41 9.97 3.88
C GLU A 108 9.25 10.69 4.57
N GLU A 109 9.55 11.23 5.75
CA GLU A 109 8.65 12.06 6.53
C GLU A 109 9.14 13.50 6.39
N ASP A 110 8.32 14.34 5.78
CA ASP A 110 8.55 15.77 5.66
C ASP A 110 7.56 16.58 6.51
N ASP A 111 7.59 17.91 6.38
CA ASP A 111 6.72 18.81 7.13
C ASP A 111 5.22 18.67 6.75
N ASP A 112 4.92 18.09 5.58
CA ASP A 112 3.57 17.87 5.05
C ASP A 112 3.06 16.43 5.34
N GLY A 113 3.98 15.51 5.66
CA GLY A 113 3.67 14.17 6.15
C GLY A 113 4.65 13.11 5.63
N ALA A 114 4.38 11.85 5.92
CA ALA A 114 5.12 10.75 5.33
C ALA A 114 4.58 10.42 3.92
N PHE A 115 5.46 10.10 2.98
CA PHE A 115 5.10 9.64 1.64
C PHE A 115 5.93 8.43 1.21
N PHE A 116 5.37 7.64 0.28
CA PHE A 116 6.02 6.48 -0.34
C PHE A 116 6.34 6.77 -1.80
N THR A 117 7.56 6.40 -2.21
CA THR A 117 7.91 6.26 -3.63
C THR A 117 7.78 4.79 -4.01
N ILE A 118 6.92 4.51 -4.97
CA ILE A 118 6.58 3.15 -5.41
C ILE A 118 7.03 2.99 -6.86
N GLU A 119 7.77 1.93 -7.13
CA GLU A 119 8.20 1.54 -8.47
C GLU A 119 7.45 0.28 -8.90
N MET A 120 7.02 0.28 -10.16
CA MET A 120 6.36 -0.86 -10.79
C MET A 120 6.89 -1.04 -12.22
N PRO A 121 7.21 -2.27 -12.66
CA PRO A 121 7.56 -2.51 -14.05
C PRO A 121 6.43 -2.08 -14.99
N TYR A 122 6.76 -1.32 -16.03
CA TYR A 122 5.79 -0.71 -16.96
C TYR A 122 4.84 -1.73 -17.59
N ARG A 123 5.33 -2.95 -17.86
CA ARG A 123 4.51 -4.05 -18.40
C ARG A 123 3.30 -4.39 -17.52
N TYR A 124 3.43 -4.29 -16.19
CA TYR A 124 2.34 -4.56 -15.26
C TYR A 124 1.38 -3.37 -15.17
N TYR A 125 1.93 -2.15 -15.13
CA TYR A 125 1.12 -0.94 -15.20
C TYR A 125 0.25 -0.88 -16.48
N HIS A 126 0.83 -1.23 -17.63
CA HIS A 126 0.10 -1.26 -18.90
C HIS A 126 -1.04 -2.30 -18.87
N ALA A 127 -0.82 -3.46 -18.25
CA ALA A 127 -1.84 -4.49 -18.10
C ALA A 127 -2.99 -4.06 -17.16
N LEU A 128 -2.70 -3.28 -16.13
CA LEU A 128 -3.71 -2.75 -15.20
C LEU A 128 -4.56 -1.63 -15.82
N THR A 129 -3.96 -0.80 -16.67
CA THR A 129 -4.63 0.39 -17.25
C THR A 129 -5.33 0.14 -18.57
N ASN A 130 -5.02 -0.96 -19.27
CA ASN A 130 -5.69 -1.40 -20.48
C ASN A 130 -6.16 -2.88 -20.35
N PRO A 131 -7.18 -3.16 -19.50
CA PRO A 131 -7.68 -4.52 -19.27
C PRO A 131 -8.46 -5.11 -20.45
#